data_AF-A0A4U3I2V8-F1
#
_entry.id   AF-A0A4U3I2V8-F1
#
_cell.length_a   1.000
_cell.length_b   1.000
_cell.length_c   1.000
_cell.angle_alpha   90.00
_cell.angle_beta   90.00
_cell.angle_gamma   90.00
#
_symmetry.space_group_name_H-M   'P 1'
#
loop_
_entity.id
_entity.type
_entity.pdbx_description
1 polymer ?
#
loop_
_entity_poly.entity_id
_entity_poly.type
_entity_poly.pdbx_seq_one_letter_code
_entity_poly.pdbx_strand_id
1 'polypeptide(L)'
;MISRDDYIESLTRKELDVILVENPNRQGAFLRVLKLIFDKRVEVLLPRAVAYLKSEFERFSPDELFVLQKKAFGKVYFSLADIIFFQKEISLLERDLFGAPIFLKGGNLGIEFQ
;
A
#
# COMPACT_ATOMS: atom_id res chain seq x y z
N MET A 1 31.16 12.36 7.95
CA MET A 1 29.71 12.14 7.82
C MET A 1 29.53 10.74 7.26
N ILE A 2 29.27 9.76 8.12
CA ILE A 2 29.11 8.36 7.67
C ILE A 2 27.63 8.18 7.39
N SER A 3 27.26 8.33 6.12
CA SER A 3 26.00 7.79 5.62
C SER A 3 26.09 6.27 5.71
N ARG A 4 25.06 5.56 6.17
CA ARG A 4 24.99 4.10 6.01
C ARG A 4 25.17 3.78 4.52
N ASP A 5 25.97 2.76 4.22
CA ASP A 5 26.39 2.38 2.86
C ASP A 5 25.19 2.03 1.93
N ASP A 6 24.04 1.81 2.55
CA ASP A 6 22.76 1.42 1.98
C ASP A 6 21.75 2.59 1.83
N TYR A 7 22.13 3.83 2.18
CA TYR A 7 21.25 5.00 2.04
C TYR A 7 20.92 5.37 0.59
N ILE A 8 21.89 5.24 -0.32
CA ILE A 8 21.66 5.45 -1.76
C ILE A 8 20.83 4.29 -2.35
N GLU A 9 21.07 3.05 -1.90
CA GLU A 9 20.27 1.91 -2.35
C GLU A 9 18.81 2.00 -1.88
N SER A 10 18.54 2.40 -0.64
CA SER A 10 17.17 2.57 -0.13
C SER A 10 16.42 3.71 -0.81
N LEU A 11 17.11 4.74 -1.30
CA LEU A 11 16.55 5.79 -2.18
C LEU A 11 16.10 5.26 -3.54
N THR A 12 16.64 4.11 -3.98
CA THR A 12 16.35 3.50 -5.29
C THR A 12 15.29 2.41 -5.20
N ARG A 13 15.20 1.73 -4.05
CA ARG A 13 14.17 0.75 -3.74
C ARG A 13 12.89 1.50 -3.41
N LYS A 14 11.80 1.25 -4.13
CA LYS A 14 10.48 1.85 -3.85
C LYS A 14 9.88 1.25 -2.58
N GLU A 15 10.55 1.50 -1.46
CA GLU A 15 10.24 1.01 -0.14
C GLU A 15 9.20 1.90 0.52
N LEU A 16 8.25 1.27 1.21
CA LEU A 16 7.29 1.97 2.05
C LEU A 16 7.52 1.62 3.50
N ASP A 17 7.91 2.63 4.29
CA ASP A 17 7.74 2.61 5.74
C ASP A 17 6.49 3.41 6.13
N VAL A 18 5.76 2.92 7.13
CA VAL A 18 4.56 3.60 7.64
C VAL A 18 4.85 4.11 9.05
N ILE A 19 4.96 5.43 9.18
CA ILE A 19 4.99 6.10 10.48
C ILE A 19 3.55 6.22 10.99
N LEU A 20 3.18 5.32 11.90
CA LEU A 20 1.86 5.30 12.53
C LEU A 20 1.81 6.35 13.64
N VAL A 21 1.21 7.50 13.33
CA VAL A 21 0.71 8.45 14.33
C VAL A 21 -0.79 8.16 14.49
N GLU A 22 -1.30 8.15 15.72
CA GLU A 22 -2.75 7.96 15.97
C GLU A 22 -3.55 8.90 15.06
N ASN A 23 -4.35 8.31 14.16
CA ASN A 23 -5.14 9.06 13.20
C ASN A 23 -6.62 8.87 13.52
N PRO A 24 -7.35 9.95 13.89
CA PRO A 24 -8.79 9.85 14.16
C PRO A 24 -9.58 9.41 12.92
N ASN A 25 -9.01 9.55 11.72
CA ASN A 25 -9.55 9.05 10.46
C ASN A 25 -8.70 7.90 9.89
N ARG A 26 -8.78 6.75 10.56
CA ARG A 26 -8.06 5.52 10.20
C ARG A 26 -8.36 5.03 8.78
N GLN A 27 -9.64 5.05 8.38
CA GLN A 27 -10.07 4.68 7.03
C GLN A 27 -9.41 5.54 5.95
N GLY A 28 -9.40 6.86 6.15
CA GLY A 28 -8.76 7.80 5.22
C GLY A 28 -7.23 7.70 5.22
N ALA A 29 -6.62 7.32 6.35
CA ALA A 29 -5.19 7.00 6.40
C ALA A 29 -4.88 5.74 5.59
N PHE A 30 -5.66 4.68 5.78
CA PHE A 30 -5.47 3.42 5.09
C PHE A 30 -5.65 3.55 3.57
N LEU A 31 -6.70 4.25 3.12
CA LEU A 31 -6.90 4.54 1.70
C LEU A 31 -5.75 5.33 1.08
N ARG A 32 -5.13 6.25 1.83
CA ARG A 32 -3.96 7.00 1.35
C ARG A 32 -2.73 6.11 1.22
N VAL A 33 -2.53 5.18 2.16
CA VAL A 33 -1.46 4.17 2.08
C VAL A 33 -1.67 3.26 0.87
N LEU A 34 -2.88 2.74 0.66
CA LEU A 34 -3.19 1.93 -0.53
C LEU A 34 -2.97 2.74 -1.82
N LYS A 35 -3.50 3.96 -1.89
CA LYS A 35 -3.25 4.88 -3.02
C LYS A 35 -1.76 5.02 -3.29
N LEU A 36 -0.93 5.23 -2.26
CA LEU A 36 0.51 5.39 -2.43
C LEU A 36 1.16 4.12 -2.98
N ILE A 37 0.79 2.95 -2.46
CA ILE A 37 1.30 1.64 -2.91
C ILE A 37 1.02 1.44 -4.40
N PHE A 38 -0.24 1.64 -4.83
CA PHE A 38 -0.65 1.43 -6.22
C PHE A 38 -0.15 2.55 -7.16
N ASP A 39 -0.21 3.82 -6.75
CA ASP A 39 0.23 4.97 -7.56
C ASP A 39 1.74 4.98 -7.78
N LYS A 40 2.52 4.67 -6.73
CA LYS A 40 3.99 4.67 -6.80
C LYS A 40 4.58 3.34 -7.19
N ARG A 41 3.74 2.30 -7.31
CA ARG A 41 4.18 0.92 -7.53
C ARG A 41 5.26 0.53 -6.53
N VAL A 42 4.90 0.60 -5.25
CA VAL A 42 5.77 0.14 -4.15
C VAL A 42 6.11 -1.33 -4.41
N GLU A 43 7.40 -1.65 -4.31
CA GLU A 43 7.93 -2.98 -4.62
C GLU A 43 8.30 -3.74 -3.34
N VAL A 44 8.59 -3.01 -2.26
CA VAL A 44 9.00 -3.58 -0.98
C VAL A 44 8.23 -2.92 0.15
N LEU A 45 7.65 -3.74 1.03
CA LEU A 45 6.99 -3.30 2.25
C LEU A 45 7.85 -3.61 3.46
N LEU A 46 8.16 -2.60 4.26
CA LEU A 46 8.86 -2.83 5.51
C LEU A 46 7.95 -3.51 6.55
N PRO A 47 8.50 -4.19 7.58
CA PRO A 47 7.71 -5.00 8.51
C PRO A 47 6.58 -4.24 9.20
N ARG A 48 6.78 -2.95 9.49
CA ARG A 48 5.74 -2.07 10.06
C ARG A 48 4.60 -1.82 9.09
N ALA A 49 4.90 -1.63 7.81
CA ALA A 49 3.91 -1.50 6.75
C ALA A 49 3.11 -2.80 6.59
N VAL A 50 3.77 -3.96 6.59
CA VAL A 50 3.10 -5.27 6.52
C VAL A 50 2.16 -5.46 7.72
N ALA A 51 2.62 -5.18 8.94
CA ALA A 51 1.80 -5.30 10.15
C ALA A 51 0.59 -4.36 10.11
N TYR A 52 0.79 -3.12 9.67
CA TYR A 52 -0.28 -2.14 9.49
C TYR A 52 -1.32 -2.64 8.48
N LEU A 53 -0.90 -2.99 7.27
CA LEU A 53 -1.78 -3.44 6.20
C LEU A 53 -2.60 -4.66 6.62
N LYS A 54 -1.98 -5.67 7.25
CA LYS A 54 -2.69 -6.83 7.80
C LYS A 54 -3.80 -6.41 8.76
N SER A 55 -3.50 -5.53 9.71
CA SER A 55 -4.46 -5.09 10.72
C SER A 55 -5.63 -4.27 10.16
N GLU A 56 -5.41 -3.53 9.07
CA GLU A 56 -6.47 -2.75 8.42
C GLU A 56 -7.31 -3.63 7.47
N PHE A 57 -6.70 -4.62 6.81
CA PHE A 57 -7.42 -5.59 5.97
C PHE A 57 -8.33 -6.55 6.75
N GLU A 58 -8.15 -6.67 8.08
CA GLU A 58 -9.10 -7.33 8.97
C GLU A 58 -10.37 -6.48 9.21
N ARG A 59 -10.31 -5.17 8.94
CA ARG A 59 -11.36 -4.20 9.29
C ARG A 59 -12.13 -3.69 8.09
N PHE A 60 -11.46 -3.55 6.95
CA PHE A 60 -12.04 -3.00 5.72
C PHE A 60 -12.05 -4.06 4.62
N SER A 61 -13.20 -4.24 3.98
CA SER A 61 -13.31 -5.17 2.86
C SER A 61 -12.82 -4.55 1.54
N PRO A 62 -12.34 -5.37 0.59
CA PRO A 62 -11.95 -4.90 -0.74
C PRO A 62 -13.04 -4.09 -1.46
N ASP A 63 -14.31 -4.53 -1.37
CA ASP A 63 -15.46 -3.83 -1.97
C ASP A 63 -15.66 -2.45 -1.36
N GLU A 64 -15.58 -2.35 -0.03
CA GLU A 64 -15.69 -1.09 0.69
C GLU A 64 -14.57 -0.12 0.25
N LEU A 65 -13.32 -0.58 0.26
CA LEU A 65 -12.16 0.21 -0.15
C LEU A 65 -12.28 0.70 -1.60
N PHE A 66 -12.81 -0.13 -2.51
CA PHE A 66 -13.02 0.22 -3.91
C PHE A 66 -14.05 1.35 -4.09
N VAL A 67 -15.15 1.32 -3.33
CA VAL A 67 -16.14 2.41 -3.36
C VAL A 67 -15.56 3.67 -2.73
N LEU A 68 -14.87 3.52 -1.60
CA LEU A 68 -14.35 4.64 -0.83
C LEU A 68 -13.28 5.44 -1.57
N GLN A 69 -12.40 4.81 -2.37
CA GLN A 69 -11.39 5.56 -3.14
C GLN A 69 -12.02 6.55 -4.12
N LYS A 70 -13.16 6.21 -4.74
CA LYS A 70 -13.85 7.10 -5.68
C LYS A 70 -14.37 8.33 -4.96
N LYS A 71 -14.98 8.13 -3.78
CA LYS A 71 -15.46 9.21 -2.92
C LYS A 71 -14.33 10.07 -2.36
N ALA A 72 -13.21 9.45 -1.97
CA ALA A 72 -12.11 10.14 -1.30
C ALA A 72 -11.19 10.91 -2.27
N PHE A 73 -10.98 10.39 -3.48
CA PHE A 73 -9.95 10.93 -4.40
C PHE A 73 -10.49 11.38 -5.76
N GLY A 74 -11.76 11.10 -6.09
CA GLY A 74 -12.33 11.40 -7.41
C GLY A 74 -11.70 10.61 -8.57
N LYS A 75 -10.81 9.64 -8.28
CA LYS A 75 -10.09 8.82 -9.26
C LYS A 75 -9.92 7.40 -8.72
N VAL A 76 -9.87 6.43 -9.63
CA VAL A 76 -9.59 5.02 -9.34
C VAL A 76 -8.08 4.78 -9.40
N TYR A 77 -7.49 4.30 -8.31
CA TYR A 77 -6.07 3.96 -8.20
C TYR A 77 -5.80 2.46 -8.26
N PHE A 78 -6.80 1.66 -7.88
CA PHE A 78 -6.75 0.20 -7.94
C PHE A 78 -8.12 -0.35 -8.33
N SER A 79 -8.16 -1.43 -9.12
CA SER A 79 -9.40 -2.15 -9.39
C SER A 79 -9.80 -3.00 -8.18
N LEU A 80 -11.05 -3.49 -8.16
CA LEU A 80 -11.50 -4.47 -7.17
C LEU A 80 -10.65 -5.74 -7.22
N ALA A 81 -10.26 -6.20 -8.40
CA ALA A 81 -9.41 -7.37 -8.58
C ALA A 81 -8.01 -7.15 -7.98
N ASP A 82 -7.43 -5.95 -8.18
CA ASP A 82 -6.11 -5.61 -7.67
C ASP A 82 -6.08 -5.62 -6.15
N ILE A 83 -7.10 -5.02 -5.50
CA ILE A 83 -7.14 -4.97 -4.04
C ILE A 83 -7.46 -6.34 -3.42
N ILE A 84 -8.28 -7.18 -4.06
CA ILE A 84 -8.52 -8.57 -3.62
C ILE A 84 -7.22 -9.38 -3.72
N PHE A 85 -6.50 -9.25 -4.83
CA PHE A 85 -5.23 -9.94 -5.03
C PHE A 85 -4.20 -9.48 -3.99
N PHE A 86 -4.06 -8.16 -3.82
CA PHE A 86 -3.13 -7.58 -2.87
C PHE A 86 -3.45 -7.96 -1.42
N GLN A 87 -4.73 -7.97 -1.02
CA GLN A 87 -5.12 -8.44 0.31
C GLN A 87 -4.67 -9.88 0.56
N LYS A 88 -4.84 -10.77 -0.43
CA LYS A 88 -4.37 -12.16 -0.35
C LYS A 88 -2.86 -12.23 -0.22
N GLU A 89 -2.12 -11.48 -1.04
CA GLU A 89 -0.66 -11.41 -0.92
C GLU A 89 -0.24 -10.96 0.49
N ILE A 90 -0.77 -9.83 0.98
CA ILE A 90 -0.47 -9.31 2.31
C ILE A 90 -0.76 -10.34 3.40
N SER A 91 -1.86 -11.09 3.29
CA SER A 91 -2.21 -12.12 4.29
C SER A 91 -1.14 -13.21 4.41
N LEU A 92 -0.49 -13.56 3.29
CA LEU A 92 0.52 -14.60 3.18
C LEU A 92 1.93 -14.14 3.58
N LEU A 93 2.20 -12.82 3.60
CA LEU A 93 3.53 -12.32 3.97
C LEU A 93 3.86 -12.63 5.43
N GLU A 94 4.99 -13.26 5.69
CA GLU A 94 5.48 -13.38 7.06
C GLU A 94 5.97 -12.03 7.58
N ARG A 95 5.88 -11.82 8.90
CA ARG A 95 6.51 -10.65 9.54
C ARG A 95 7.99 -10.95 9.69
N ASP A 96 8.74 -10.87 8.60
CA ASP A 96 10.20 -10.94 8.68
C ASP A 96 10.79 -9.60 9.15
N LEU A 97 12.10 -9.58 9.44
CA LEU A 97 12.80 -8.38 9.92
C LEU A 97 13.33 -7.51 8.77
N PHE A 98 13.25 -7.96 7.52
CA PHE A 98 14.01 -7.42 6.39
C PHE A 98 13.12 -6.78 5.31
N GLY A 99 11.81 -6.87 5.45
CA GLY A 99 10.85 -6.32 4.49
C GLY A 99 10.46 -7.35 3.45
N ALA A 100 9.20 -7.27 3.02
CA ALA A 100 8.59 -8.25 2.14
C ALA A 100 8.39 -7.66 0.73
N PRO A 101 8.88 -8.33 -0.33
CA PRO A 101 8.57 -7.93 -1.69
C PRO A 101 7.08 -8.14 -1.99
N ILE A 102 6.50 -7.24 -2.78
CA ILE A 102 5.10 -7.35 -3.22
C ILE A 102 4.98 -7.25 -4.74
N PHE A 103 3.97 -7.90 -5.32
CA PHE A 103 3.74 -7.92 -6.75
C PHE A 103 2.38 -7.31 -7.10
N LEU A 104 2.37 -6.03 -7.46
CA LEU A 104 1.13 -5.40 -7.90
C LEU A 104 0.80 -5.84 -9.34
N LYS A 105 -0.33 -6.53 -9.52
CA LYS A 105 -0.89 -6.82 -10.85
C LYS A 105 -1.56 -5.56 -11.42
N GLY A 106 -1.35 -5.29 -12.71
CA GLY A 106 -2.03 -4.22 -13.43
C GLY A 106 -1.31 -2.86 -13.35
N GLY A 107 -1.20 -2.21 -14.50
CA GLY A 107 -0.60 -0.89 -14.64
C GLY A 107 -1.64 0.14 -15.05
N ASN A 108 -1.66 1.28 -14.36
CA ASN A 108 -2.44 2.49 -14.65
C ASN A 108 -3.84 2.24 -15.24
N LEU A 109 -4.86 2.16 -14.38
CA LEU A 109 -6.22 2.53 -14.79
C LEU A 109 -6.33 4.06 -14.93
N GLY A 110 -5.43 4.65 -15.72
CA GLY A 110 -5.53 6.00 -16.25
C GLY A 110 -6.50 6.04 -17.43
N ILE A 111 -7.68 5.47 -17.27
CA ILE A 111 -8.76 5.66 -18.23
C ILE A 111 -9.54 6.87 -17.74
N GLU A 112 -9.19 8.03 -18.27
CA GLU A 112 -10.10 9.17 -18.30
C GLU A 112 -11.26 8.79 -19.21
N PHE A 113 -12.44 8.54 -18.63
CA PHE A 113 -13.66 8.56 -19.42
C PHE A 113 -14.01 10.05 -19.61
N GLN A 114 -13.72 10.57 -20.82
CA GLN A 114 -14.36 11.77 -21.33
C GLN A 114 -15.86 11.52 -21.57
#